data_AF-A0A7S8C6V4-F1
#
_entry.id   AF-A0A7S8C6V4-F1
#
_cell.length_a   1.000
_cell.length_b   1.000
_cell.length_c   1.000
_cell.angle_alpha   90.00
_cell.angle_beta   90.00
_cell.angle_gamma   90.00
#
_symmetry.space_group_name_H-M   'P 1'
#
loop_
_entity.id
_entity.type
_entity.pdbx_description
1 polymer ?
#
loop_
_entity_poly.entity_id
_entity_poly.type
_entity_poly.pdbx_seq_one_letter_code
_entity_poly.pdbx_strand_id
1 'polypeptide(L)' 'MSAFDRLPVERRIQEIEEALARAFCSGSFEIVNEDGQRYLRPIVPGAHGPDIVPLLDLYQAAREIERYLP' A
#
# COMPACT_ATOMS: atom_id res chain seq x y z
N MET A 1 -5.23 14.79 28.50
CA MET A 1 -5.10 14.42 27.06
C MET A 1 -6.50 14.19 26.55
N SER A 2 -6.97 15.03 25.62
CA SER A 2 -8.36 15.10 25.19
C SER A 2 -8.63 14.10 24.06
N ALA A 3 -9.84 13.56 23.98
CA ALA A 3 -10.26 12.51 23.02
C ALA A 3 -10.24 12.94 21.53
N PHE A 4 -9.75 14.15 21.21
CA PHE A 4 -9.72 14.73 19.88
C PHE A 4 -8.46 14.40 19.07
N ASP A 5 -7.42 13.83 19.68
CA ASP A 5 -6.18 13.47 18.98
C ASP A 5 -6.23 12.12 18.23
N ARG A 6 -7.30 11.32 18.38
CA ARG A 6 -7.43 9.99 17.73
C ARG A 6 -8.04 10.00 16.32
N LEU A 7 -8.80 11.05 16.00
CA LEU A 7 -9.52 11.22 14.72
C LEU A 7 -8.65 11.44 13.46
N PRO A 8 -7.42 11.98 13.51
CA PRO A 8 -6.63 12.22 12.28
C PRO A 8 -6.20 10.93 11.60
N VAL A 9 -5.99 9.89 12.39
CA VAL A 9 -5.30 8.69 11.95
C VAL A 9 -6.23 7.69 11.30
N GLU A 10 -7.38 7.42 11.89
CA GLU A 10 -8.40 6.56 11.27
C GLU A 10 -8.81 7.12 9.89
N ARG A 11 -9.01 8.44 9.80
CA ARG A 11 -9.27 9.13 8.54
C ARG A 11 -8.11 8.97 7.55
N ARG A 12 -6.87 9.04 8.02
CA ARG A 12 -5.69 8.89 7.16
C ARG A 12 -5.52 7.47 6.65
N ILE A 13 -5.80 6.46 7.48
CA ILE A 13 -5.85 5.05 7.06
C ILE A 13 -6.90 4.88 5.97
N GLN A 14 -8.12 5.40 6.20
CA GLN A 14 -9.21 5.29 5.23
C GLN A 14 -8.84 5.93 3.88
N GLU A 15 -8.20 7.10 3.88
CA GLU A 15 -7.71 7.75 2.66
C GLU A 15 -6.67 6.88 1.91
N ILE A 16 -5.78 6.20 2.64
CA ILE A 16 -4.78 5.28 2.08
C ILE A 16 -5.47 4.04 1.49
N GLU A 17 -6.41 3.44 2.23
CA GLU A 17 -7.18 2.27 1.78
C GLU A 17 -7.97 2.58 0.51
N GLU A 18 -8.64 3.73 0.46
CA GLU A 18 -9.36 4.17 -0.74
C GLU A 18 -8.42 4.41 -1.93
N ALA A 19 -7.27 5.05 -1.69
CA ALA A 19 -6.29 5.28 -2.74
C ALA A 19 -5.73 3.96 -3.31
N LEU A 20 -5.44 2.99 -2.44
CA LEU A 20 -5.02 1.65 -2.82
C LEU A 20 -6.13 0.92 -3.60
N ALA A 21 -7.37 0.95 -3.12
CA ALA A 21 -8.51 0.34 -3.81
C ALA A 21 -8.72 0.93 -5.21
N ARG A 22 -8.65 2.26 -5.35
CA ARG A 22 -8.72 2.93 -6.66
C ARG A 22 -7.56 2.52 -7.58
N ALA A 23 -6.34 2.45 -7.06
CA ALA A 23 -5.18 2.02 -7.80
C ALA A 23 -5.32 0.56 -8.30
N PHE A 24 -5.84 -0.35 -7.46
CA PHE A 24 -6.15 -1.72 -7.87
C PHE A 24 -7.22 -1.80 -8.95
N CYS A 25 -8.35 -1.11 -8.77
CA CYS A 25 -9.44 -1.13 -9.75
C CYS A 25 -9.04 -0.56 -11.11
N SER A 26 -8.05 0.34 -11.15
CA SER A 26 -7.53 0.89 -12.41
C SER A 26 -6.72 -0.12 -13.24
N GLY A 27 -6.32 -1.26 -12.66
CA GLY A 27 -5.41 -2.21 -13.31
C GLY A 27 -3.97 -1.69 -13.44
N SER A 28 -3.62 -0.59 -12.76
CA SER A 28 -2.27 -0.03 -12.76
C SER A 28 -1.32 -0.77 -11.80
N PHE A 29 -1.84 -1.63 -10.93
CA PHE A 29 -1.08 -2.39 -9.95
C PHE A 29 -1.67 -3.80 -9.76
N GLU A 30 -0.82 -4.74 -9.38
CA GLU A 30 -1.18 -6.10 -8.99
C GLU A 30 -0.54 -6.48 -7.64
N ILE A 31 -1.13 -7.48 -6.97
CA ILE A 31 -0.50 -8.14 -5.82
C ILE A 31 0.24 -9.35 -6.32
N VAL A 32 1.53 -9.43 -6.01
CA VAL A 32 2.34 -10.62 -6.23
C VAL A 32 2.70 -11.27 -4.89
N ASN A 33 2.79 -12.60 -4.92
CA ASN A 33 3.31 -13.39 -3.81
C ASN A 33 4.68 -13.92 -4.19
N GLU A 34 5.71 -13.49 -3.48
CA GLU A 34 7.09 -13.97 -3.66
C GLU A 34 7.62 -14.41 -2.29
N ASP A 35 8.07 -15.66 -2.19
CA ASP A 35 8.59 -16.26 -0.95
C ASP A 35 7.67 -16.12 0.28
N GLY A 36 6.36 -16.20 0.05
CA GLY A 36 5.34 -16.07 1.11
C GLY A 36 5.08 -14.63 1.58
N GLN A 37 5.71 -13.64 0.95
CA GLN A 37 5.47 -12.22 1.18
C GLN A 37 4.63 -11.61 0.07
N ARG A 38 3.81 -10.62 0.44
CA ARG A 38 2.90 -9.93 -0.47
C ARG A 38 3.47 -8.57 -0.84
N TYR A 39 3.60 -8.33 -2.14
CA TYR A 39 4.09 -7.08 -2.68
C TYR A 39 3.03 -6.42 -3.56
N LEU A 40 2.98 -5.09 -3.55
CA LEU A 40 2.30 -4.31 -4.57
C LEU A 40 3.29 -4.04 -5.71
N ARG A 41 2.94 -4.48 -6.92
CA ARG A 41 3.74 -4.28 -8.13
C ARG A 41 2.97 -3.42 -9.14
N PRO A 42 3.54 -2.31 -9.64
CA PRO A 42 2.94 -1.57 -10.75
C PRO A 42 2.92 -2.40 -12.04
N ILE A 43 1.81 -2.35 -12.76
CA ILE A 43 1.66 -2.91 -14.10
C ILE A 43 2.08 -1.82 -15.10
N VAL A 44 3.25 -1.98 -15.73
CA VAL A 44 3.75 -1.06 -16.75
C VAL A 44 3.57 -1.69 -18.13
N PRO A 45 2.67 -1.17 -19.00
CA PRO A 45 2.47 -1.72 -20.34
C PRO A 45 3.78 -1.74 -21.14
N GLY A 46 4.17 -2.90 -21.65
CA GLY A 46 5.40 -3.07 -22.44
C GLY A 46 6.67 -3.29 -21.62
N ALA A 47 6.61 -3.24 -20.28
CA ALA A 47 7.68 -3.76 -19.44
C ALA A 47 7.57 -5.30 -19.40
N HIS A 48 8.45 -5.98 -20.14
CA HIS A 48 8.54 -7.43 -20.16
C HIS A 48 9.91 -7.85 -19.63
N GLY A 49 9.96 -8.24 -18.35
CA GLY A 49 11.19 -8.71 -17.71
C GLY A 49 11.30 -8.23 -16.26
N PRO A 50 12.29 -8.72 -15.50
CA PRO A 50 12.57 -8.31 -14.13
C PRO A 50 13.15 -6.88 -14.04
N ASP A 51 12.88 -6.04 -15.04
CA ASP A 51 13.35 -4.66 -15.12
C ASP A 51 12.68 -3.82 -14.05
N ILE A 52 13.27 -3.89 -12.85
CA ILE A 52 13.23 -2.94 -11.73
C ILE A 52 11.88 -2.25 -11.60
N VAL A 53 10.83 -3.06 -11.48
CA VAL A 53 9.54 -2.55 -11.08
C VAL A 53 9.57 -2.44 -9.55
N PRO A 54 9.43 -1.25 -8.96
CA PRO A 54 9.53 -1.10 -7.52
C PRO A 54 8.44 -1.93 -6.83
N LEU A 55 8.86 -2.89 -6.02
CA LEU A 55 7.98 -3.70 -5.19
C LEU A 55 7.80 -3.01 -3.85
N LEU A 56 6.54 -2.79 -3.45
CA LEU A 56 6.21 -2.34 -2.12
C LEU A 56 5.81 -3.55 -1.26
N ASP A 57 6.65 -3.92 -0.30
CA ASP A 57 6.34 -4.93 0.73
C ASP A 57 5.17 -4.43 1.57
N LEU A 58 4.02 -5.10 1.45
CA LEU A 58 2.79 -4.69 2.11
C LEU A 58 2.87 -4.88 3.63
N TYR A 59 3.66 -5.83 4.11
CA TYR A 59 3.87 -6.03 5.55
C TYR A 59 4.69 -4.89 6.13
N GLN A 60 5.79 -4.49 5.47
CA GLN A 60 6.58 -3.33 5.90
C GLN A 60 5.77 -2.04 5.82
N ALA A 61 5.01 -1.82 4.74
CA ALA A 61 4.16 -0.66 4.61
C ALA A 61 3.12 -0.58 5.74
N ALA A 62 2.46 -1.70 6.08
CA ALA A 62 1.54 -1.76 7.20
C ALA A 62 2.22 -1.44 8.53
N ARG A 63 3.41 -2.00 8.78
CA ARG A 63 4.21 -1.76 9.99
C ARG A 63 4.67 -0.31 10.12
N GLU A 64 5.01 0.34 9.01
CA GLU A 64 5.33 1.75 9.01
C GLU A 64 4.10 2.60 9.30
N ILE A 65 2.97 2.31 8.66
CA ILE A 65 1.69 2.97 8.94
C ILE A 65 1.34 2.85 10.43
N GLU A 66 1.41 1.65 11.00
CA GLU A 66 1.18 1.37 12.42
C GLU A 66 2.01 2.26 13.37
N ARG A 67 3.26 2.57 13.02
CA ARG A 67 4.13 3.45 13.84
C ARG A 67 3.67 4.90 13.84
N TYR A 68 2.93 5.33 12.84
CA TYR A 68 2.36 6.67 12.75
C TYR A 68 0.94 6.74 13.32
N LEU A 69 0.38 5.62 13.79
CA LEU A 69 -0.89 5.61 14.51
C LEU A 69 -0.66 5.87 16.01
N PRO A 70 -1.41 6.77 16.66
CA PRO A 70 -1.26 7.14 18.07
C PRO A 70 -1.78 6.08 19.04
#